data_AF-A0A0E1WXP0-F1
#
_entry.id   AF-A0A0E1WXP0-F1
#
_cell.length_a   1.000
_cell.length_b   1.000
_cell.length_c   1.000
_cell.angle_alpha   90.00
_cell.angle_beta   90.00
_cell.angle_gamma   90.00
#
_symmetry.space_group_name_H-M   'P 1'
#
loop_
_entity.id
_entity.type
_entity.pdbx_description
1 polymer ?
#
loop_
_entity_poly.entity_id
_entity_poly.type
_entity_poly.pdbx_seq_one_letter_code
_entity_poly.pdbx_strand_id
1 'polypeptide(L)'
;MVAALRRISHRSARGDENACRQAPDRAKSQGGHPRSGPCKLEFLRSRCPVMALRGGVRRAFVDHLAEMRMALEPAAAAAAAERATSDEIVELYALAAKFDNPDHTPESIAKVDLEFHLAIARMSGNPFMRSVSGLIEAALAVSFQLSSPAASQEGIAECAANHLRIAHAIASRDPQKARLAMESVIKLGVERIRDVI
;
A
#
# COMPACT_ATOMS: atom_id res chain seq x y z
N MET A 1 43.56 -10.41 -50.91
CA MET A 1 42.20 -10.99 -51.01
C MET A 1 41.25 -10.00 -50.32
N VAL A 2 40.65 -9.06 -51.07
CA VAL A 2 39.23 -9.05 -51.50
C VAL A 2 38.26 -9.14 -50.31
N ALA A 3 37.22 -8.34 -50.08
CA ALA A 3 36.74 -7.00 -50.48
C ALA A 3 35.42 -6.74 -49.70
N ALA A 4 34.88 -5.53 -49.82
CA ALA A 4 33.48 -5.07 -49.57
C ALA A 4 33.19 -4.47 -48.17
N LEU A 5 33.12 -3.14 -47.96
CA LEU A 5 32.19 -2.08 -48.45
C LEU A 5 30.71 -2.23 -48.02
N ARG A 6 30.26 -1.33 -47.14
CA ARG A 6 29.12 -0.36 -47.27
C ARG A 6 28.73 0.16 -45.87
N ARG A 7 29.02 1.44 -45.54
CA ARG A 7 28.10 2.60 -45.54
C ARG A 7 26.73 2.34 -44.90
N ILE A 8 26.39 3.08 -43.83
CA ILE A 8 25.40 4.17 -43.82
C ILE A 8 25.44 4.89 -42.45
N SER A 9 25.63 6.21 -42.53
CA SER A 9 25.39 7.21 -41.48
C SER A 9 23.91 7.59 -41.51
N HIS A 10 23.23 7.71 -40.35
CA HIS A 10 22.58 8.97 -39.94
C HIS A 10 21.70 8.85 -38.68
N ARG A 11 21.92 9.85 -37.81
CA ARG A 11 20.96 10.63 -37.02
C ARG A 11 20.11 9.93 -35.93
N SER A 12 20.54 10.25 -34.70
CA SER A 12 19.74 10.47 -33.50
C SER A 12 18.40 11.17 -33.78
N ALA A 13 17.30 10.53 -33.36
CA ALA A 13 15.99 11.14 -33.22
C ALA A 13 15.76 11.47 -31.74
N ARG A 14 15.98 12.73 -31.37
CA ARG A 14 15.29 13.36 -30.23
C ARG A 14 13.90 13.76 -30.74
N GLY A 15 12.86 13.25 -30.10
CA GLY A 15 11.48 13.63 -30.39
C GLY A 15 11.18 14.99 -29.76
N ASP A 16 10.81 15.96 -30.60
CA ASP A 16 10.51 17.35 -30.25
C ASP A 16 9.12 17.51 -29.59
N GLU A 17 9.13 18.10 -28.39
CA GLU A 17 7.98 18.60 -27.63
C GLU A 17 7.44 19.93 -28.18
N ASN A 18 7.00 20.01 -29.46
CA ASN A 18 6.50 21.31 -29.96
C ASN A 18 5.48 21.28 -31.10
N ALA A 19 4.52 20.35 -31.07
CA ALA A 19 3.47 20.24 -32.09
C ALA A 19 2.07 20.70 -31.61
N CYS A 20 1.98 21.79 -30.84
CA CYS A 20 0.68 22.41 -30.52
C CYS A 20 0.75 23.94 -30.58
N ARG A 21 1.22 24.49 -31.71
CA ARG A 21 1.00 25.90 -32.05
C ARG A 21 0.78 26.02 -33.55
N GLN A 22 -0.31 26.70 -33.92
CA GLN A 22 -0.66 27.29 -35.22
C GLN A 22 -1.63 26.49 -36.11
N ALA A 23 -2.92 26.85 -36.03
CA ALA A 23 -3.81 27.00 -37.20
C ALA A 23 -4.95 28.00 -36.88
N PRO A 24 -5.43 28.82 -37.83
CA PRO A 24 -6.11 30.09 -37.55
C PRO A 24 -7.65 30.03 -37.60
N ASP A 25 -8.19 31.14 -37.10
CA ASP A 25 -9.57 31.57 -36.85
C ASP A 25 -10.52 31.51 -38.08
N ARG A 26 -11.66 30.83 -37.95
CA ARG A 26 -12.92 31.16 -38.66
C ARG A 26 -14.14 30.81 -37.79
N ALA A 27 -15.06 31.75 -37.74
CA ALA A 27 -16.00 31.94 -36.65
C ALA A 27 -17.43 31.43 -36.91
N LYS A 28 -18.12 31.18 -35.79
CA LYS A 28 -19.59 31.21 -35.54
C LYS A 28 -20.47 30.05 -36.06
N SER A 29 -20.89 29.20 -35.13
CA SER A 29 -22.31 28.86 -34.92
C SER A 29 -22.55 28.37 -33.49
N GLN A 30 -23.78 28.50 -33.05
CA GLN A 30 -24.25 28.60 -31.67
C GLN A 30 -24.24 27.26 -30.91
N GLY A 31 -23.95 27.30 -29.61
CA GLY A 31 -24.08 26.14 -28.71
C GLY A 31 -23.15 26.23 -27.51
N GLY A 32 -23.64 26.78 -26.40
CA GLY A 32 -22.88 26.92 -25.17
C GLY A 32 -22.50 25.55 -24.57
N HIS A 33 -21.20 25.31 -24.39
CA HIS A 33 -20.69 24.38 -23.41
C HIS A 33 -19.60 25.10 -22.60
N PRO A 34 -19.74 25.22 -21.27
CA PRO A 34 -18.73 25.89 -20.47
C PRO A 34 -17.42 25.10 -20.53
N ARG A 35 -16.34 25.86 -20.77
CA ARG A 35 -14.96 25.38 -20.87
C ARG A 35 -14.64 24.48 -19.67
N SER A 36 -14.02 23.35 -19.97
CA SER A 36 -13.46 22.39 -19.02
C SER A 36 -12.71 23.12 -17.90
N GLY A 37 -13.30 23.14 -16.70
CA GLY A 37 -12.59 23.42 -15.46
C GLY A 37 -11.49 22.38 -15.23
N PRO A 38 -10.62 22.59 -14.23
CA PRO A 38 -9.51 21.70 -13.95
C PRO A 38 -9.98 20.25 -13.81
N CYS A 39 -9.16 19.33 -14.31
CA CYS A 39 -9.41 17.89 -14.32
C CYS A 39 -9.88 17.43 -12.94
N LYS A 40 -10.95 16.62 -12.88
CA LYS A 40 -11.59 16.07 -11.65
C LYS A 40 -10.62 15.51 -10.59
N LEU A 41 -9.37 15.23 -10.97
CA LEU A 41 -8.30 14.80 -10.09
C LEU A 41 -7.84 15.85 -9.05
N GLU A 42 -7.97 17.15 -9.36
CA GLU A 42 -7.53 18.22 -8.46
C GLU A 42 -8.53 18.46 -7.31
N PHE A 43 -9.82 18.16 -7.54
CA PHE A 43 -10.86 18.24 -6.52
C PHE A 43 -10.73 17.14 -5.44
N LEU A 44 -10.20 15.97 -5.81
CA LEU A 44 -9.92 14.87 -4.88
C LEU A 44 -8.74 15.18 -3.95
N ARG A 45 -7.80 16.04 -4.36
CA ARG A 45 -6.68 16.48 -3.52
C ARG A 45 -7.10 17.40 -2.37
N SER A 46 -8.13 18.23 -2.58
CA SER A 46 -8.51 19.29 -1.63
C SER A 46 -9.55 18.87 -0.59
N ARG A 47 -10.13 17.66 -0.70
CA ARG A 47 -11.21 17.17 0.19
C ARG A 47 -11.00 15.78 0.76
N CYS A 48 -9.89 15.12 0.46
CA CYS A 48 -9.54 13.85 1.08
C CYS A 48 -8.75 14.11 2.38
N PRO A 49 -9.34 13.92 3.57
CA PRO A 49 -8.63 14.15 4.84
C PRO A 49 -7.39 13.24 5.00
N VAL A 50 -7.27 12.19 4.20
CA VAL A 50 -6.10 11.29 4.14
C VAL A 50 -4.81 12.04 3.79
N MET A 51 -4.88 13.17 3.07
CA MET A 51 -3.68 13.88 2.55
C MET A 51 -3.42 15.25 3.22
N ALA A 52 -4.26 15.67 4.16
CA ALA A 52 -4.12 16.94 4.88
C ALA A 52 -3.58 16.72 6.31
N LEU A 53 -2.44 16.05 6.43
CA LEU A 53 -1.74 15.85 7.71
C LEU A 53 -0.70 16.94 7.94
N ARG A 54 -1.15 18.20 8.04
CA ARG A 54 -0.31 19.27 8.61
C ARG A 54 -0.45 19.21 10.13
N GLY A 55 0.56 18.66 10.82
CA GLY A 55 0.63 18.67 12.29
C GLY A 55 0.75 17.31 13.00
N GLY A 56 1.20 16.25 12.32
CA GLY A 56 1.36 14.92 12.93
C GLY A 56 0.11 14.04 12.82
N VAL A 57 0.25 12.79 13.28
CA VAL A 57 -0.85 11.81 13.30
C VAL A 57 -1.78 12.14 14.46
N ARG A 58 -3.02 12.51 14.15
CA ARG A 58 -4.05 12.75 15.17
C ARG A 58 -4.69 11.44 15.59
N ARG A 59 -5.08 11.32 16.87
CA ARG A 59 -5.83 10.17 17.41
C ARG A 59 -7.02 9.76 16.53
N ALA A 60 -7.81 10.73 16.07
CA ALA A 60 -8.94 10.48 15.18
C ALA A 60 -8.54 9.82 13.84
N PHE A 61 -7.35 10.12 13.30
CA PHE A 61 -6.86 9.46 12.10
C PHE A 61 -6.54 7.98 12.35
N VAL A 62 -5.87 7.68 13.47
CA VAL A 62 -5.56 6.29 13.87
C VAL A 62 -6.84 5.50 14.08
N ASP A 63 -7.84 6.10 14.73
CA ASP A 63 -9.12 5.45 15.01
C ASP A 63 -9.90 5.15 13.70
N HIS A 64 -9.98 6.11 12.76
CA HIS A 64 -10.61 5.87 11.45
C HIS A 64 -9.86 4.83 10.61
N LEU A 65 -8.51 4.84 10.65
CA LEU A 65 -7.71 3.84 9.95
C LEU A 65 -7.94 2.45 10.56
N ALA A 66 -7.94 2.35 11.89
CA ALA A 66 -8.22 1.11 12.61
C ALA A 66 -9.60 0.53 12.24
N GLU A 67 -10.62 1.36 12.14
CA GLU A 67 -11.97 0.94 11.72
C GLU A 67 -11.96 0.30 10.33
N MET A 68 -11.27 0.93 9.38
CA MET A 68 -11.12 0.38 8.03
C MET A 68 -10.33 -0.93 8.01
N ARG A 69 -9.24 -1.01 8.79
CA ARG A 69 -8.43 -2.23 8.91
C ARG A 69 -9.25 -3.37 9.50
N MET A 70 -9.99 -3.11 10.59
CA MET A 70 -10.84 -4.11 11.26
C MET A 70 -11.97 -4.63 10.36
N ALA A 71 -12.50 -3.79 9.45
CA ALA A 71 -13.54 -4.21 8.53
C ALA A 71 -13.02 -5.10 7.38
N LEU A 72 -11.75 -4.94 6.97
CA LEU A 72 -11.24 -5.51 5.72
C LEU A 72 -10.18 -6.59 5.92
N GLU A 73 -9.15 -6.32 6.73
CA GLU A 73 -7.99 -7.21 6.87
C GLU A 73 -8.35 -8.57 7.47
N PRO A 74 -9.20 -8.68 8.52
CA PRO A 74 -9.61 -9.98 9.04
C PRO A 74 -10.39 -10.83 8.02
N ALA A 75 -11.23 -10.20 7.20
CA ALA A 75 -11.94 -10.88 6.12
C ALA A 75 -11.00 -11.33 5.00
N ALA A 76 -9.99 -10.52 4.68
CA ALA A 76 -8.94 -10.88 3.73
C ALA A 76 -8.10 -12.06 4.25
N ALA A 77 -7.74 -12.07 5.53
CA ALA A 77 -7.00 -13.17 6.16
C ALA A 77 -7.79 -14.49 6.15
N ALA A 78 -9.09 -14.43 6.46
CA ALA A 78 -9.98 -15.59 6.35
C ALA A 78 -10.04 -16.12 4.92
N ALA A 79 -10.24 -15.24 3.93
CA ALA A 79 -10.27 -15.63 2.52
C ALA A 79 -8.91 -16.18 2.04
N ALA A 80 -7.80 -15.63 2.52
CA ALA A 80 -6.46 -16.13 2.22
C ALA A 80 -6.25 -17.55 2.77
N ALA A 81 -6.76 -17.86 3.97
CA ALA A 81 -6.72 -19.21 4.51
C ALA A 81 -7.41 -20.22 3.57
N GLU A 82 -8.51 -19.84 2.93
CA GLU A 82 -9.23 -20.71 1.98
C GLU A 82 -8.54 -20.81 0.61
N ARG A 83 -7.92 -19.73 0.14
CA ARG A 83 -7.57 -19.57 -1.30
C ARG A 83 -6.09 -19.51 -1.61
N ALA A 84 -5.24 -19.13 -0.66
CA ALA A 84 -3.81 -18.94 -0.90
C ALA A 84 -3.19 -20.21 -1.48
N THR A 85 -2.31 -20.08 -2.46
CA THR A 85 -1.55 -21.19 -3.00
C THR A 85 -0.43 -21.63 -2.05
N SER A 86 0.14 -22.81 -2.25
CA SER A 86 1.29 -23.27 -1.45
C SER A 86 2.49 -22.33 -1.57
N ASP A 87 2.75 -21.80 -2.78
CA ASP A 87 3.85 -20.86 -3.03
C ASP A 87 3.61 -19.52 -2.31
N GLU A 88 2.36 -19.04 -2.30
CA GLU A 88 1.98 -17.84 -1.54
C GLU A 88 2.12 -18.05 -0.03
N ILE A 89 1.84 -19.25 0.48
CA ILE A 89 2.06 -19.56 1.90
C ILE A 89 3.56 -19.53 2.23
N VAL A 90 4.42 -20.05 1.34
CA VAL A 90 5.89 -19.96 1.49
C VAL A 90 6.34 -18.50 1.50
N GLU A 91 5.83 -17.68 0.57
CA GLU A 91 6.09 -16.23 0.55
C GLU A 91 5.64 -15.58 1.87
N LEU A 92 4.46 -15.94 2.38
CA LEU A 92 3.92 -15.37 3.62
C LEU A 92 4.82 -15.68 4.83
N TYR A 93 5.34 -16.91 4.94
CA TYR A 93 6.31 -17.23 5.98
C TYR A 93 7.63 -16.47 5.81
N ALA A 94 8.10 -16.28 4.58
CA ALA A 94 9.29 -15.47 4.33
C ALA A 94 9.08 -14.02 4.76
N LEU A 95 7.89 -13.46 4.55
CA LEU A 95 7.52 -12.13 5.05
C LEU A 95 7.42 -12.11 6.59
N ALA A 96 6.83 -13.14 7.22
CA ALA A 96 6.77 -13.24 8.68
C ALA A 96 8.17 -13.30 9.32
N ALA A 97 9.10 -14.02 8.69
CA ALA A 97 10.47 -14.15 9.19
C ALA A 97 11.24 -12.82 9.17
N LYS A 98 10.88 -11.88 8.29
CA LYS A 98 11.53 -10.56 8.24
C LYS A 98 11.37 -9.78 9.54
N PHE A 99 10.30 -10.01 10.32
CA PHE A 99 10.10 -9.32 11.60
C PHE A 99 11.09 -9.74 12.68
N ASP A 100 11.70 -10.92 12.57
CA ASP A 100 12.65 -11.46 13.55
C ASP A 100 14.06 -10.88 13.32
N ASN A 101 14.15 -9.54 13.34
CA ASN A 101 15.40 -8.82 13.22
C ASN A 101 15.52 -7.78 14.36
N PRO A 102 16.46 -7.96 15.32
CA PRO A 102 16.68 -7.03 16.43
C PRO A 102 17.03 -5.60 15.96
N ASP A 103 17.65 -5.47 14.79
CA ASP A 103 18.16 -4.20 14.29
C ASP A 103 17.09 -3.35 13.58
N HIS A 104 15.82 -3.75 13.69
CA HIS A 104 14.72 -3.01 13.10
C HIS A 104 14.61 -1.60 13.69
N THR A 105 14.69 -0.60 12.82
CA THR A 105 14.14 0.72 13.12
C THR A 105 12.61 0.69 13.03
N PRO A 106 11.91 1.63 13.69
CA PRO A 106 10.45 1.80 13.57
C PRO A 106 9.96 1.85 12.13
N GLU A 107 10.67 2.55 11.24
CA GLU A 107 10.31 2.65 9.82
C GLU A 107 10.51 1.32 9.08
N SER A 108 11.57 0.58 9.42
CA SER A 108 11.88 -0.68 8.77
C SER A 108 10.89 -1.80 9.16
N ILE A 109 10.49 -1.89 10.43
CA ILE A 109 9.50 -2.87 10.88
C ILE A 109 8.10 -2.51 10.37
N ALA A 110 7.76 -1.22 10.31
CA ALA A 110 6.53 -0.72 9.69
C ALA A 110 6.42 -1.11 8.21
N LYS A 111 7.54 -1.06 7.48
CA LYS A 111 7.57 -1.51 6.08
C LYS A 111 7.31 -3.02 5.96
N VAL A 112 7.90 -3.83 6.85
CA VAL A 112 7.66 -5.27 6.88
C VAL A 112 6.19 -5.57 7.21
N ASP A 113 5.61 -4.89 8.21
CA ASP A 113 4.18 -4.97 8.55
C ASP A 113 3.30 -4.70 7.33
N LEU A 114 3.56 -3.59 6.66
CA LEU A 114 2.82 -3.22 5.46
C LEU A 114 2.93 -4.26 4.32
N GLU A 115 4.15 -4.73 4.02
CA GLU A 115 4.37 -5.77 3.01
C GLU A 115 3.58 -7.05 3.34
N PHE A 116 3.52 -7.42 4.62
CA PHE A 116 2.80 -8.59 5.10
C PHE A 116 1.28 -8.47 4.91
N HIS A 117 0.67 -7.36 5.32
CA HIS A 117 -0.78 -7.13 5.16
C HIS A 117 -1.20 -7.06 3.69
N LEU A 118 -0.40 -6.41 2.84
CA LEU A 118 -0.65 -6.35 1.39
C LEU A 118 -0.58 -7.73 0.72
N ALA A 119 0.36 -8.58 1.16
CA ALA A 119 0.48 -9.95 0.68
C ALA A 119 -0.80 -10.75 1.01
N ILE A 120 -1.31 -10.67 2.24
CA ILE A 120 -2.56 -11.32 2.64
C ILE A 120 -3.75 -10.80 1.82
N ALA A 121 -3.86 -9.49 1.61
CA ALA A 121 -4.91 -8.90 0.79
C ALA A 121 -4.89 -9.42 -0.65
N ARG A 122 -3.70 -9.63 -1.23
CA ARG A 122 -3.53 -10.28 -2.54
C ARG A 122 -3.95 -11.76 -2.49
N MET A 123 -3.50 -12.49 -1.48
CA MET A 123 -3.78 -13.92 -1.28
C MET A 123 -5.26 -14.22 -1.01
N SER A 124 -6.04 -13.22 -0.60
CA SER A 124 -7.51 -13.32 -0.50
C SER A 124 -8.19 -13.67 -1.84
N GLY A 125 -7.50 -13.49 -2.97
CA GLY A 125 -8.06 -13.70 -4.30
C GLY A 125 -9.15 -12.70 -4.70
N ASN A 126 -9.38 -11.65 -3.90
CA ASN A 126 -10.34 -10.61 -4.20
C ASN A 126 -9.63 -9.32 -4.68
N PRO A 127 -9.74 -8.95 -5.97
CA PRO A 127 -9.10 -7.76 -6.51
C PRO A 127 -9.48 -6.47 -5.79
N PHE A 128 -10.69 -6.36 -5.25
CA PHE A 128 -11.13 -5.18 -4.50
C PHE A 128 -10.44 -5.07 -3.14
N MET A 129 -10.25 -6.19 -2.44
CA MET A 129 -9.47 -6.20 -1.19
C MET A 129 -8.02 -5.75 -1.45
N ARG A 130 -7.42 -6.19 -2.56
CA ARG A 130 -6.09 -5.74 -2.99
C ARG A 130 -6.05 -4.24 -3.26
N SER A 131 -7.03 -3.70 -3.99
CA SER A 131 -7.08 -2.26 -4.32
C SER A 131 -7.31 -1.37 -3.11
N VAL A 132 -8.22 -1.76 -2.21
CA VAL A 132 -8.48 -0.97 -0.99
C VAL A 132 -7.30 -1.02 -0.02
N SER A 133 -6.58 -2.15 0.05
CA SER A 133 -5.38 -2.26 0.87
C SER A 133 -4.25 -1.32 0.41
N GLY A 134 -4.20 -0.96 -0.88
CA GLY A 134 -3.28 0.09 -1.38
C GLY A 134 -3.62 1.51 -0.88
N LEU A 135 -4.86 1.76 -0.47
CA LEU A 135 -5.21 3.02 0.21
C LEU A 135 -4.75 3.00 1.68
N ILE A 136 -4.92 1.85 2.34
CA ILE A 136 -4.42 1.60 3.70
C ILE A 136 -2.89 1.73 3.72
N GLU A 137 -2.20 1.24 2.69
CA GLU A 137 -0.76 1.42 2.48
C GLU A 137 -0.34 2.88 2.53
N ALA A 138 -0.97 3.74 1.73
CA ALA A 138 -0.65 5.16 1.70
C ALA A 138 -0.92 5.84 3.05
N ALA A 139 -1.98 5.45 3.75
CA ALA A 139 -2.33 5.98 5.08
C ALA A 139 -1.33 5.52 6.16
N LEU A 140 -0.94 4.24 6.15
CA LEU A 140 0.02 3.66 7.09
C LEU A 140 1.42 4.23 6.88
N ALA A 141 1.87 4.38 5.63
CA ALA A 141 3.17 4.97 5.31
C ALA A 141 3.32 6.38 5.90
N VAL A 142 2.24 7.19 5.87
CA VAL A 142 2.24 8.52 6.50
C VAL A 142 2.18 8.40 8.03
N SER A 143 1.47 7.41 8.57
CA SER A 143 1.38 7.21 10.03
C SER A 143 2.69 6.79 10.68
N PHE A 144 3.45 5.92 10.00
CA PHE A 144 4.72 5.39 10.50
C PHE A 144 5.88 6.38 10.39
N GLN A 145 5.78 7.37 9.48
CA GLN A 145 6.72 8.50 9.44
C GLN A 145 6.53 9.48 10.61
N LEU A 146 5.37 9.47 11.27
CA LEU A 146 4.95 10.51 12.22
C LEU A 146 4.75 10.00 13.65
N SER A 147 4.56 8.70 13.83
CA SER A 147 4.39 8.05 15.13
C SER A 147 5.41 6.94 15.19
N SER A 148 6.50 7.19 15.90
CA SER A 148 7.51 6.18 16.21
C SER A 148 7.27 5.68 17.64
N PRO A 149 6.59 4.52 17.80
CA PRO A 149 6.69 3.79 19.04
C PRO A 149 7.07 2.33 18.85
N ALA A 150 8.03 1.92 19.68
CA ALA A 150 8.61 0.60 19.84
C ALA A 150 9.71 0.21 18.82
N ALA A 151 10.95 0.28 19.29
CA ALA A 151 11.94 -0.73 18.96
C ALA A 151 12.64 -1.17 20.26
N SER A 152 11.86 -1.46 21.32
CA SER A 152 12.41 -2.35 22.35
C SER A 152 12.54 -3.73 21.73
N GLN A 153 13.58 -4.46 22.11
CA GLN A 153 13.82 -5.80 21.62
C GLN A 153 12.62 -6.73 21.91
N GLU A 154 11.96 -6.54 23.05
CA GLU A 154 10.74 -7.31 23.38
C GLU A 154 9.58 -7.01 22.43
N GLY A 155 9.37 -5.74 22.06
CA GLY A 155 8.28 -5.34 21.15
C GLY A 155 8.45 -5.91 19.74
N ILE A 156 9.69 -6.02 19.25
CA ILE A 156 10.01 -6.65 17.97
C ILE A 156 9.68 -8.15 18.03
N ALA A 157 10.14 -8.84 19.07
CA ALA A 157 9.87 -10.27 19.25
C ALA A 157 8.38 -10.59 19.37
N GLU A 158 7.61 -9.77 20.10
CA GLU A 158 6.17 -9.92 20.21
C GLU A 158 5.46 -9.67 18.86
N CYS A 159 5.90 -8.65 18.12
CA CYS A 159 5.38 -8.37 16.78
C CYS A 159 5.61 -9.54 15.83
N ALA A 160 6.82 -10.10 15.82
CA ALA A 160 7.17 -11.28 15.02
C ALA A 160 6.30 -12.49 15.39
N ALA A 161 6.14 -12.78 16.68
CA ALA A 161 5.32 -13.87 17.16
C ALA A 161 3.84 -13.72 16.75
N ASN A 162 3.29 -12.52 16.81
CA ASN A 162 1.91 -12.26 16.40
C ASN A 162 1.69 -12.46 14.90
N HIS A 163 2.60 -11.96 14.04
CA HIS A 163 2.49 -12.14 12.59
C HIS A 163 2.68 -13.60 12.16
N LEU A 164 3.57 -14.33 12.83
CA LEU A 164 3.76 -15.76 12.59
C LEU A 164 2.49 -16.56 12.91
N ARG A 165 1.69 -16.18 13.92
CA ARG A 165 0.40 -16.81 14.21
C ARG A 165 -0.59 -16.68 13.05
N ILE A 166 -0.59 -15.56 12.33
CA ILE A 166 -1.43 -15.35 11.14
C ILE A 166 -0.98 -16.28 10.01
N ALA A 167 0.33 -16.33 9.73
CA ALA A 167 0.88 -17.22 8.71
C ALA A 167 0.55 -18.69 9.00
N HIS A 168 0.69 -19.12 10.26
CA HIS A 168 0.30 -20.46 10.69
C HIS A 168 -1.20 -20.73 10.49
N ALA A 169 -2.07 -19.78 10.84
CA ALA A 169 -3.51 -19.94 10.69
C ALA A 169 -3.92 -20.09 9.21
N ILE A 170 -3.36 -19.26 8.33
CA ILE A 170 -3.56 -19.33 6.88
C ILE A 170 -3.04 -20.66 6.32
N ALA A 171 -1.82 -21.06 6.70
CA ALA A 171 -1.23 -22.32 6.28
C ALA A 171 -2.03 -23.55 6.74
N SER A 172 -2.63 -23.47 7.93
CA SER A 172 -3.51 -24.52 8.47
C SER A 172 -4.91 -24.56 7.85
N ARG A 173 -5.20 -23.67 6.89
CA ARG A 173 -6.51 -23.56 6.24
C ARG A 173 -7.65 -23.35 7.24
N ASP A 174 -7.40 -22.55 8.27
CA ASP A 174 -8.38 -22.20 9.31
C ASP A 174 -8.78 -20.72 9.18
N PRO A 175 -9.90 -20.42 8.50
CA PRO A 175 -10.31 -19.04 8.23
C PRO A 175 -10.64 -18.26 9.50
N GLN A 176 -11.25 -18.93 10.49
CA GLN A 176 -11.65 -18.28 11.74
C GLN A 176 -10.43 -17.94 12.59
N LYS A 177 -9.45 -18.83 12.67
CA LYS A 177 -8.18 -18.56 13.36
C LYS A 177 -7.38 -17.47 12.66
N ALA A 178 -7.36 -17.44 11.33
CA ALA A 178 -6.67 -16.40 10.56
C ALA A 178 -7.31 -15.02 10.81
N ARG A 179 -8.64 -14.95 10.80
CA ARG A 179 -9.40 -13.76 11.14
C ARG A 179 -9.07 -13.25 12.54
N LEU A 180 -9.16 -14.10 13.56
CA LEU A 180 -8.91 -13.71 14.95
C LEU A 180 -7.46 -13.26 15.19
N ALA A 181 -6.50 -13.93 14.56
CA ALA A 181 -5.09 -13.53 14.62
C ALA A 181 -4.89 -12.14 13.99
N MET A 182 -5.54 -11.87 12.85
CA MET A 182 -5.51 -10.57 12.19
C MET A 182 -6.17 -9.46 13.04
N GLU A 183 -7.33 -9.72 13.63
CA GLU A 183 -7.97 -8.78 14.56
C GLU A 183 -7.05 -8.42 15.75
N SER A 184 -6.27 -9.41 16.24
CA SER A 184 -5.34 -9.20 17.35
C SER A 184 -4.19 -8.27 16.99
N VAL A 185 -3.52 -8.45 15.83
CA VAL A 185 -2.41 -7.56 15.43
C VAL A 185 -2.86 -6.12 15.20
N ILE A 186 -4.07 -5.92 14.65
CA ILE A 186 -4.61 -4.57 14.44
C ILE A 186 -4.84 -3.89 15.80
N LYS A 187 -5.47 -4.56 16.76
CA LYS A 187 -5.71 -4.02 18.11
C LYS A 187 -4.41 -3.64 18.81
N LEU A 188 -3.43 -4.55 18.83
CA LEU A 188 -2.11 -4.32 19.44
C LEU A 188 -1.34 -3.19 18.74
N GLY A 189 -1.45 -3.07 17.42
CA GLY A 189 -0.84 -1.97 16.67
C GLY A 189 -1.46 -0.62 17.03
N VAL A 190 -2.78 -0.57 17.17
CA VAL A 190 -3.52 0.64 17.56
C VAL A 190 -3.18 1.07 18.98
N GLU A 191 -3.12 0.14 19.93
CA GLU A 191 -2.74 0.40 21.32
C GLU A 191 -1.34 1.03 21.40
N ARG A 192 -0.34 0.44 20.72
CA ARG A 192 1.02 0.98 20.68
C ARG A 192 1.10 2.41 20.15
N ILE A 193 0.31 2.76 19.14
CA ILE A 193 0.29 4.12 18.59
C ILE A 193 -0.39 5.08 19.59
N ARG A 194 -1.49 4.64 20.22
CA ARG A 194 -2.24 5.44 21.20
C ARG A 194 -1.45 5.77 22.46
N ASP A 195 -0.51 4.93 22.85
CA ASP A 195 0.35 5.17 24.02
C ASP A 195 1.37 6.29 23.79
N VAL A 196 1.56 6.75 22.54
CA VAL A 196 2.62 7.68 22.15
C VAL A 196 2.10 9.01 21.59
N ILE A 197 0.81 9.11 21.25
CA ILE A 197 0.16 10.35 20.78
C ILE A 197 -0.85 10.90 21.79
#